data_AF-A0AAF0AY84-F1
#
_entry.id   AF-A0AAF0AY84-F1
#
_cell.length_a   1.000
_cell.length_b   1.000
_cell.length_c   1.000
_cell.angle_alpha   90.00
_cell.angle_beta   90.00
_cell.angle_gamma   90.00
#
_symmetry.space_group_name_H-M   'P 1'
#
loop_
_entity.id
_entity.type
_entity.pdbx_description
1 polymer ?
#
loop_
_entity_poly.entity_id
_entity_poly.type
_entity_poly.pdbx_seq_one_letter_code
_entity_poly.pdbx_strand_id
1 'polypeptide(L)'
;MQHHTQIKATLKSLEAFFLSENHFQETSENAAIVQACLESLGTCESLNHVPVPLFMNMAFIDHCFALGVNTNPPINDDPNLTLSRAILWDTDLISRSLNRLSCIEKERMECFRSSTSSTDRNDERFAQECNLNLEAIRLYAVAKTGVLRWMTFHLLEQRHVDFATLSDFLDIWYTDSPSEKKVLEKIASIDEKKRIKKIHHFQSEMPWVNIHSILGRYLLCTKLELELFHGYNF
;
A
#
# COMPACT_ATOMS: atom_id res chain seq x y z
N MET A 1 -34.04 -7.48 -4.82
CA MET A 1 -33.62 -8.17 -3.57
C MET A 1 -32.57 -9.25 -3.82
N GLN A 2 -32.76 -10.20 -4.75
CA GLN A 2 -31.78 -11.29 -4.99
C GLN A 2 -30.36 -10.83 -5.36
N HIS A 3 -30.23 -9.78 -6.20
CA HIS A 3 -28.93 -9.22 -6.60
C HIS A 3 -28.12 -8.65 -5.42
N HIS A 4 -28.78 -7.95 -4.48
CA HIS A 4 -28.12 -7.45 -3.27
C HIS A 4 -27.69 -8.56 -2.32
N THR A 5 -28.46 -9.66 -2.25
CA THR A 5 -28.09 -10.84 -1.47
C THR A 5 -26.85 -11.52 -2.03
N GLN A 6 -26.74 -11.60 -3.36
CA GLN A 6 -25.58 -12.19 -4.04
C GLN A 6 -24.31 -11.35 -3.83
N ILE A 7 -24.37 -10.02 -4.00
CA ILE A 7 -23.23 -9.13 -3.72
C ILE A 7 -22.74 -9.28 -2.28
N LYS A 8 -23.67 -9.29 -1.32
CA LYS A 8 -23.33 -9.44 0.10
C LYS A 8 -22.70 -10.81 0.40
N ALA A 9 -23.17 -11.87 -0.25
CA ALA A 9 -22.58 -13.20 -0.13
C ALA A 9 -21.16 -13.24 -0.73
N THR A 10 -20.96 -12.69 -1.93
CA THR A 10 -19.65 -12.63 -2.59
C THR A 10 -18.64 -11.82 -1.77
N LEU A 11 -19.04 -10.68 -1.22
CA LEU A 11 -18.18 -9.88 -0.34
C LEU A 11 -17.79 -10.64 0.93
N LYS A 12 -18.72 -11.37 1.55
CA LYS A 12 -18.42 -12.24 2.70
C LYS A 12 -17.48 -13.39 2.36
N SER A 13 -17.60 -13.96 1.17
CA SER A 13 -16.66 -14.98 0.69
C SER A 13 -15.26 -14.39 0.54
N LEU A 14 -15.13 -13.22 -0.09
CA LEU A 14 -13.85 -12.52 -0.20
C LEU A 14 -13.28 -12.15 1.16
N GLU A 15 -14.12 -11.67 2.09
CA GLU A 15 -13.72 -11.37 3.46
C GLU A 15 -13.05 -12.60 4.11
N ALA A 16 -13.64 -13.80 3.96
CA ALA A 16 -13.06 -15.03 4.50
C ALA A 16 -11.71 -15.45 3.85
N PHE A 17 -11.43 -15.03 2.61
CA PHE A 17 -10.15 -15.30 1.93
C PHE A 17 -9.10 -14.23 2.19
N PHE A 18 -9.52 -12.98 2.37
CA PHE A 18 -8.66 -11.81 2.46
C PHE A 18 -8.29 -11.44 3.90
N LEU A 19 -9.17 -11.74 4.86
CA LEU A 19 -8.85 -11.57 6.27
C LEU A 19 -7.84 -12.63 6.71
N SER A 20 -6.79 -12.16 7.37
CA SER A 20 -5.71 -12.99 7.87
C SER A 20 -4.99 -12.20 8.97
N GLU A 21 -4.58 -12.92 10.02
CA GLU A 21 -3.77 -12.38 11.12
C GLU A 21 -2.49 -11.69 10.61
N ASN A 22 -1.88 -12.25 9.56
CA ASN A 22 -0.69 -11.70 8.90
C ASN A 22 -1.06 -10.99 7.58
N HIS A 23 -0.21 -11.06 6.56
CA HIS A 23 -0.48 -10.49 5.24
C HIS A 23 -1.20 -11.50 4.34
N PHE A 24 -2.19 -11.02 3.59
CA PHE A 24 -2.85 -11.85 2.58
C PHE A 24 -1.85 -12.31 1.52
N GLN A 25 -1.87 -13.60 1.22
CA GLN A 25 -1.13 -14.19 0.12
C GLN A 25 -2.07 -15.06 -0.71
N GLU A 26 -2.14 -14.76 -2.00
CA GLU A 26 -2.85 -15.62 -2.95
C GLU A 26 -2.14 -16.97 -3.06
N THR A 27 -2.91 -18.05 -3.04
CA THR A 27 -2.44 -19.42 -3.22
C THR A 27 -3.05 -20.00 -4.49
N SER A 28 -2.40 -21.01 -5.07
CA SER A 28 -2.96 -21.71 -6.24
C SER A 28 -4.33 -22.34 -5.97
N GLU A 29 -4.66 -22.60 -4.70
CA GLU A 29 -5.93 -23.21 -4.29
C GLU A 29 -7.07 -22.19 -4.25
N ASN A 30 -6.80 -20.94 -3.84
CA ASN A 30 -7.82 -19.91 -3.71
C ASN A 30 -7.88 -18.94 -4.91
N ALA A 31 -6.86 -18.89 -5.78
CA ALA A 31 -6.78 -17.95 -6.90
C ALA A 31 -8.03 -17.95 -7.80
N ALA A 32 -8.50 -19.13 -8.22
CA ALA A 32 -9.64 -19.22 -9.14
C ALA A 32 -10.95 -18.69 -8.52
N ILE A 33 -11.20 -18.99 -7.24
CA ILE A 33 -12.42 -18.53 -6.56
C ILE A 33 -12.35 -17.05 -6.22
N VAL A 34 -11.17 -16.55 -5.80
CA VAL A 34 -10.92 -15.12 -5.56
C VAL A 34 -11.13 -14.32 -6.85
N GLN A 35 -10.54 -14.77 -7.97
CA GLN A 35 -10.71 -14.14 -9.27
C GLN A 35 -12.19 -14.10 -9.69
N ALA A 36 -12.91 -15.23 -9.61
CA ALA A 36 -14.33 -15.28 -9.95
C ALA A 36 -15.17 -14.32 -9.11
N CYS A 37 -14.87 -14.20 -7.81
CA CYS A 37 -15.55 -13.25 -6.93
C CYS A 37 -15.26 -11.80 -7.33
N LEU A 38 -13.99 -11.46 -7.60
CA LEU A 38 -13.59 -10.11 -8.03
C LEU A 38 -14.20 -9.73 -9.38
N GLU A 39 -14.23 -10.64 -10.35
CA GLU A 39 -14.88 -10.43 -11.66
C GLU A 39 -16.39 -10.23 -11.51
N SER A 40 -17.04 -11.04 -10.67
CA SER A 40 -18.47 -10.89 -10.37
C SER A 40 -18.79 -9.54 -9.73
N LEU A 41 -17.94 -9.02 -8.85
CA LEU A 41 -18.14 -7.71 -8.24
C LEU A 41 -17.76 -6.57 -9.21
N GLY A 42 -16.71 -6.74 -10.02
CA GLY A 42 -16.22 -5.73 -10.94
C GLY A 42 -17.16 -5.43 -12.11
N THR A 43 -18.03 -6.38 -12.46
CA THR A 43 -19.06 -6.23 -13.50
C THR A 43 -20.39 -5.69 -12.95
N CYS A 44 -20.50 -5.53 -11.63
CA CYS A 44 -21.74 -5.15 -10.97
C CYS A 44 -21.90 -3.62 -10.92
N GLU A 45 -22.73 -3.06 -11.81
CA GLU A 45 -22.96 -1.61 -11.93
C GLU A 45 -23.40 -0.93 -10.62
N SER A 46 -24.14 -1.65 -9.76
CA SER A 46 -24.59 -1.09 -8.47
C SER A 46 -23.44 -0.82 -7.48
N LEU A 47 -22.22 -1.30 -7.76
CA LEU A 47 -21.03 -1.05 -6.95
C LEU A 47 -20.19 0.13 -7.47
N ASN A 48 -20.51 0.72 -8.63
CA ASN A 48 -19.71 1.78 -9.25
C ASN A 48 -19.49 3.02 -8.36
N HIS A 49 -20.41 3.26 -7.41
CA HIS A 49 -20.36 4.40 -6.49
C HIS A 49 -20.29 3.97 -5.02
N VAL A 50 -20.07 2.68 -4.76
CA VAL A 50 -19.96 2.14 -3.41
C VAL A 50 -18.49 2.16 -2.99
N PRO A 51 -18.15 2.70 -1.80
CA PRO A 51 -16.79 2.62 -1.28
C PRO A 51 -16.33 1.17 -1.19
N VAL A 52 -15.09 0.91 -1.61
CA VAL A 52 -14.49 -0.42 -1.48
C VAL A 52 -14.21 -0.69 0.00
N PRO A 53 -14.67 -1.83 0.55
CA PRO A 53 -14.45 -2.18 1.95
C PRO A 53 -12.97 -2.19 2.34
N LEU A 54 -12.68 -1.83 3.59
CA LEU A 54 -11.33 -1.72 4.12
C LEU A 54 -10.49 -2.99 3.93
N PHE A 55 -11.06 -4.17 4.22
CA PHE A 55 -10.36 -5.45 4.06
C PHE A 55 -9.91 -5.70 2.62
N MET A 56 -10.69 -5.28 1.62
CA MET A 56 -10.31 -5.39 0.21
C MET A 56 -9.19 -4.42 -0.14
N ASN A 57 -9.23 -3.19 0.40
CA ASN A 57 -8.12 -2.25 0.22
C ASN A 57 -6.83 -2.82 0.84
N MET A 58 -6.89 -3.40 2.05
CA MET A 58 -5.73 -4.01 2.71
C MET A 58 -5.18 -5.22 1.93
N ALA A 59 -6.03 -6.16 1.54
CA ALA A 59 -5.61 -7.33 0.76
C ALA A 59 -5.02 -6.94 -0.61
N PHE A 60 -5.53 -5.87 -1.22
CA PHE A 60 -4.95 -5.31 -2.44
C PHE A 60 -3.53 -4.78 -2.19
N ILE A 61 -3.28 -4.06 -1.10
CA ILE A 61 -1.91 -3.59 -0.75
C ILE A 61 -0.98 -4.78 -0.44
N ASP A 62 -1.46 -5.76 0.33
CA ASP A 62 -0.71 -6.99 0.62
C ASP A 62 -0.26 -7.69 -0.65
N HIS A 63 -1.19 -7.86 -1.61
CA HIS A 63 -0.92 -8.50 -2.90
C HIS A 63 0.00 -7.65 -3.79
N CYS A 64 -0.30 -6.36 -3.98
CA CYS A 64 0.46 -5.48 -4.87
C CYS A 64 1.93 -5.31 -4.46
N PHE A 65 2.21 -5.32 -3.16
CA PHE A 65 3.58 -5.17 -2.64
C PHE A 65 4.19 -6.47 -2.13
N ALA A 66 3.55 -7.61 -2.41
CA ALA A 66 4.03 -8.94 -2.05
C ALA A 66 4.39 -9.04 -0.54
N LEU A 67 3.55 -8.50 0.34
CA LEU A 67 3.83 -8.44 1.79
C LEU A 67 3.76 -9.81 2.47
N GLY A 68 3.00 -10.75 1.90
CA GLY A 68 2.95 -12.15 2.34
C GLY A 68 4.14 -13.00 1.89
N VAL A 69 5.00 -12.50 0.97
CA VAL A 69 6.14 -13.28 0.47
C VAL A 69 7.28 -13.24 1.49
N ASN A 70 7.73 -14.43 1.90
CA ASN A 70 8.79 -14.60 2.88
C ASN A 70 10.09 -13.95 2.36
N THR A 71 10.60 -12.96 3.10
CA THR A 71 11.79 -12.15 2.73
C THR A 71 13.13 -12.85 2.98
N ASN A 72 13.13 -14.19 3.09
CA ASN A 72 14.34 -14.99 3.22
C ASN A 72 14.68 -15.58 1.83
N PRO A 73 15.37 -14.82 0.96
CA PRO A 73 15.87 -15.40 -0.28
C PRO A 73 16.87 -16.54 0.03
N PRO A 74 17.07 -17.46 -0.93
CA PRO A 74 18.25 -18.32 -0.92
C PRO A 74 19.51 -17.46 -0.70
N ILE A 75 20.52 -18.01 0.00
CA ILE A 75 21.75 -17.34 0.51
C ILE A 75 22.51 -16.47 -0.54
N ASN A 76 22.19 -16.58 -1.84
CA ASN A 76 22.87 -15.91 -2.93
C ASN A 76 22.06 -14.80 -3.65
N ASP A 77 20.79 -14.57 -3.33
CA ASP A 77 19.99 -13.53 -3.99
C ASP A 77 19.95 -12.24 -3.17
N ASP A 78 20.11 -11.09 -3.83
CA ASP A 78 19.91 -9.79 -3.21
C ASP A 78 18.42 -9.64 -2.82
N PRO A 79 18.07 -9.59 -1.52
CA PRO A 79 16.68 -9.50 -1.06
C PRO A 79 15.99 -8.25 -1.59
N ASN A 80 16.76 -7.16 -1.76
CA ASN A 80 16.26 -5.88 -2.22
C ASN A 80 15.77 -5.95 -3.67
N LEU A 81 16.59 -6.57 -4.54
CA LEU A 81 16.25 -6.77 -5.94
C LEU A 81 15.14 -7.81 -6.11
N THR A 82 15.14 -8.87 -5.30
CA THR A 82 14.13 -9.94 -5.37
C THR A 82 12.74 -9.43 -5.03
N LEU A 83 12.60 -8.71 -3.91
CA LEU A 83 11.32 -8.14 -3.49
C LEU A 83 10.85 -7.02 -4.41
N SER A 84 11.77 -6.17 -4.89
CA SER A 84 11.41 -5.12 -5.85
C SER A 84 10.93 -5.70 -7.18
N ARG A 85 11.52 -6.82 -7.64
CA ARG A 85 11.10 -7.51 -8.87
C ARG A 85 9.77 -8.25 -8.76
N ALA A 86 9.31 -8.54 -7.55
CA ALA A 86 7.98 -9.12 -7.34
C ALA A 86 6.85 -8.10 -7.53
N ILE A 87 7.18 -6.81 -7.65
CA ILE A 87 6.24 -5.72 -7.77
C ILE A 87 6.17 -5.25 -9.21
N LEU A 88 4.95 -5.08 -9.72
CA LEU A 88 4.72 -4.45 -11.00
C LEU A 88 4.77 -2.92 -10.83
N TRP A 89 5.91 -2.33 -11.19
CA TRP A 89 6.15 -0.88 -11.14
C TRP A 89 5.56 -0.14 -12.34
N ASP A 90 4.23 -0.10 -12.37
CA ASP A 90 3.43 0.63 -13.35
C ASP A 90 2.82 1.88 -12.72
N THR A 91 2.84 3.02 -13.41
CA THR A 91 2.38 4.31 -12.84
C THR A 91 0.92 4.29 -12.44
N ASP A 92 0.06 3.63 -13.22
CA ASP A 92 -1.38 3.56 -12.93
C ASP A 92 -1.64 2.63 -11.76
N LEU A 93 -1.00 1.46 -11.76
CA LEU A 93 -1.13 0.51 -10.65
C LEU A 93 -0.62 1.12 -9.35
N ILE A 94 0.58 1.71 -9.34
CA ILE A 94 1.16 2.32 -8.14
C ILE A 94 0.31 3.51 -7.68
N SER A 95 -0.19 4.34 -8.58
CA SER A 95 -1.08 5.45 -8.21
C SER A 95 -2.38 4.93 -7.58
N ARG A 96 -2.97 3.85 -8.12
CA ARG A 96 -4.13 3.20 -7.50
C ARG A 96 -3.78 2.64 -6.12
N SER A 97 -2.63 1.97 -5.96
CA SER A 97 -2.16 1.46 -4.67
C SER A 97 -1.98 2.56 -3.63
N LEU A 98 -1.39 3.69 -4.00
CA LEU A 98 -1.21 4.83 -3.09
C LEU A 98 -2.55 5.48 -2.71
N ASN A 99 -3.51 5.54 -3.64
CA ASN A 99 -4.87 5.98 -3.34
C ASN A 99 -5.56 5.02 -2.35
N ARG A 100 -5.45 3.71 -2.56
CA ARG A 100 -5.98 2.67 -1.66
C ARG A 100 -5.35 2.74 -0.27
N LEU A 101 -4.03 2.94 -0.21
CA LEU A 101 -3.29 3.17 1.04
C LEU A 101 -3.79 4.42 1.77
N SER A 102 -4.07 5.50 1.03
CA SER A 102 -4.65 6.73 1.59
C SER A 102 -6.08 6.53 2.08
N CYS A 103 -6.88 5.66 1.44
CA CYS A 103 -8.21 5.29 1.92
C CYS A 103 -8.13 4.52 3.24
N ILE A 104 -7.20 3.56 3.37
CA ILE A 104 -6.95 2.83 4.62
C ILE A 104 -6.63 3.82 5.75
N GLU A 105 -5.70 4.75 5.51
CA GLU A 105 -5.30 5.74 6.52
C GLU A 105 -6.45 6.68 6.89
N LYS A 106 -7.24 7.10 5.90
CA LYS A 106 -8.39 7.98 6.14
C LYS A 106 -9.42 7.30 7.04
N GLU A 107 -9.78 6.05 6.74
CA GLU A 107 -10.73 5.27 7.52
C GLU A 107 -10.22 5.02 8.95
N ARG A 108 -8.94 4.63 9.10
CA ARG A 108 -8.28 4.49 10.40
C ARG A 108 -8.34 5.77 11.24
N MET A 109 -7.99 6.91 10.65
CA MET A 109 -8.04 8.21 11.33
C MET A 109 -9.46 8.66 11.67
N GLU A 110 -10.46 8.32 10.85
CA GLU A 110 -11.87 8.58 11.15
C GLU A 110 -12.34 7.75 12.36
N CYS A 111 -11.96 6.47 12.41
CA CYS A 111 -12.21 5.60 13.56
C CYS A 111 -11.58 6.17 14.84
N PHE A 112 -10.29 6.52 14.83
CA PHE A 112 -9.59 7.12 15.97
C PHE A 112 -10.25 8.43 16.43
N ARG A 113 -10.65 9.31 15.52
CA ARG A 113 -11.31 10.58 15.89
C ARG A 113 -12.70 10.36 16.51
N SER A 114 -13.42 9.34 16.06
CA SER A 114 -14.77 9.04 16.55
C SER A 114 -14.76 8.51 18.00
N SER A 115 -13.82 7.62 18.34
CA SER A 115 -13.66 7.01 19.68
C SER A 115 -13.16 8.01 20.72
N THR A 116 -12.21 8.86 20.33
CA THR A 116 -11.48 9.76 21.23
C THR A 116 -12.24 11.04 21.59
N SER A 117 -13.39 11.26 20.97
CA SER A 117 -14.25 12.42 21.25
C SER A 117 -14.97 12.36 22.60
N SER A 118 -15.00 11.20 23.26
CA SER A 118 -15.82 10.94 24.46
C SER A 118 -15.09 10.25 25.63
N THR A 119 -13.77 10.05 25.56
CA THR A 119 -13.01 9.26 26.54
C THR A 119 -12.29 10.11 27.60
N ASP A 120 -12.24 9.58 28.82
CA ASP A 120 -11.44 10.14 29.92
C ASP A 120 -9.95 10.00 29.58
N ARG A 121 -9.21 11.10 29.67
CA ARG A 121 -7.77 11.15 29.34
C ARG A 121 -6.88 10.37 30.30
N ASN A 122 -7.43 9.90 31.41
CA ASN A 122 -6.73 9.07 32.39
C ASN A 122 -6.89 7.55 32.15
N ASP A 123 -7.60 7.15 31.09
CA ASP A 123 -7.77 5.73 30.74
C ASP A 123 -6.50 5.15 30.09
N GLU A 124 -5.95 4.08 30.67
CA GLU A 124 -4.82 3.34 30.10
C GLU A 124 -5.12 2.83 28.69
N ARG A 125 -6.39 2.50 28.42
CA ARG A 125 -6.87 2.09 27.10
C ARG A 125 -6.69 3.21 26.06
N PHE A 126 -7.03 4.44 26.43
CA PHE A 126 -6.87 5.61 25.56
C PHE A 126 -5.39 5.94 25.30
N ALA A 127 -4.53 5.79 26.30
CA ALA A 127 -3.09 5.97 26.13
C ALA A 127 -2.50 4.95 25.15
N GLN A 128 -2.94 3.69 25.19
CA GLN A 128 -2.53 2.65 24.25
C GLN A 128 -3.01 2.96 22.82
N GLU A 129 -4.26 3.37 22.65
CA GLU A 129 -4.82 3.78 21.34
C GLU A 129 -4.01 4.95 20.74
N CYS A 130 -3.68 5.97 21.54
CA CYS A 130 -2.85 7.09 21.09
C CYS A 130 -1.45 6.65 20.65
N ASN A 131 -0.83 5.70 21.35
CA ASN A 131 0.50 5.19 21.00
C ASN A 131 0.47 4.43 19.66
N LEU A 132 -0.53 3.57 19.44
CA LEU A 132 -0.70 2.88 18.16
C LEU A 132 -0.97 3.88 17.03
N ASN A 133 -1.84 4.86 17.25
CA ASN A 133 -2.11 5.89 16.24
C ASN A 133 -0.85 6.69 15.86
N LEU A 134 -0.01 7.07 16.83
CA LEU A 134 1.24 7.77 16.55
C LEU A 134 2.22 6.92 15.74
N GLU A 135 2.32 5.63 16.04
CA GLU A 135 3.17 4.71 15.29
C GLU A 135 2.62 4.49 13.87
N ALA A 136 1.31 4.26 13.72
CA ALA A 136 0.65 4.10 12.44
C ALA A 136 0.86 5.32 11.52
N ILE A 137 0.70 6.55 12.03
CA ILE A 137 0.95 7.79 11.26
C ILE A 137 2.39 7.85 10.75
N ARG A 138 3.37 7.49 11.61
CA ARG A 138 4.79 7.49 11.23
C ARG A 138 5.09 6.45 10.17
N LEU A 139 4.62 5.22 10.37
CA LEU A 139 4.82 4.13 9.43
C LEU A 139 4.15 4.42 8.08
N TYR A 140 2.93 4.94 8.07
CA TYR A 140 2.21 5.38 6.86
C TYR A 140 3.00 6.41 6.06
N ALA A 141 3.46 7.49 6.72
CA ALA A 141 4.18 8.56 6.06
C ALA A 141 5.48 8.05 5.39
N VAL A 142 6.23 7.20 6.10
CA VAL A 142 7.46 6.62 5.57
C VAL A 142 7.17 5.60 4.46
N ALA A 143 6.17 4.73 4.63
CA ALA A 143 5.77 3.76 3.62
C ALA A 143 5.33 4.44 2.31
N LYS A 144 4.42 5.41 2.39
CA LYS A 144 3.94 6.19 1.24
C LYS A 144 5.10 6.85 0.49
N THR A 145 5.99 7.52 1.23
CA THR A 145 7.16 8.19 0.65
C THR A 145 8.12 7.19 0.01
N GLY A 146 8.34 6.05 0.66
CA GLY A 146 9.19 4.98 0.15
C GLY A 146 8.67 4.41 -1.18
N VAL A 147 7.38 4.09 -1.26
CA VAL A 147 6.75 3.60 -2.51
C VAL A 147 6.87 4.63 -3.63
N LEU A 148 6.58 5.91 -3.34
CA LEU A 148 6.69 7.00 -4.31
C LEU A 148 8.10 7.15 -4.89
N ARG A 149 9.11 7.13 -4.02
CA ARG A 149 10.51 7.23 -4.42
C ARG A 149 10.95 6.01 -5.23
N TRP A 150 10.55 4.81 -4.83
CA TRP A 150 10.88 3.60 -5.58
C TRP A 150 10.25 3.58 -6.97
N MET A 151 8.98 3.98 -7.12
CA MET A 151 8.38 4.13 -8.45
C MET A 151 9.13 5.14 -9.31
N THR A 152 9.54 6.26 -8.70
CA THR A 152 10.34 7.28 -9.40
C THR A 152 11.71 6.73 -9.81
N PHE A 153 12.35 5.90 -8.98
CA PHE A 153 13.60 5.22 -9.34
C PHE A 153 13.41 4.32 -10.56
N HIS A 154 12.32 3.55 -10.61
CA HIS A 154 11.99 2.71 -11.76
C HIS A 154 11.79 3.49 -13.07
N LEU A 155 11.16 4.66 -13.00
CA LEU A 155 11.02 5.56 -14.16
C LEU A 155 12.37 6.12 -14.62
N LEU A 156 13.25 6.46 -13.67
CA LEU A 156 14.57 7.02 -13.95
C LEU A 156 15.59 5.97 -14.39
N GLU A 157 15.38 4.69 -14.09
CA GLU A 157 16.23 3.58 -14.53
C GLU A 157 15.97 3.16 -15.98
N GLN A 158 14.84 3.58 -16.57
CA GLN A 158 14.55 3.30 -17.97
C GLN A 158 15.66 3.85 -18.87
N ARG A 159 16.06 3.07 -19.89
CA ARG A 159 17.08 3.46 -20.87
C ARG A 159 16.70 4.79 -21.53
N HIS A 160 15.46 4.88 -21.98
CA HIS A 160 14.82 6.12 -22.41
C HIS A 160 13.78 6.52 -21.38
N VAL A 161 14.03 7.62 -20.66
CA VAL A 161 13.07 8.15 -19.70
C VAL A 161 11.93 8.80 -20.48
N ASP A 162 10.71 8.30 -20.26
CA ASP A 162 9.51 8.98 -20.71
C ASP A 162 9.25 10.18 -19.78
N PHE A 163 9.65 11.35 -20.24
CA PHE A 163 9.50 12.60 -19.48
C PHE A 163 8.03 12.97 -19.25
N ALA A 164 7.12 12.61 -20.15
CA ALA A 164 5.70 12.93 -19.97
C ALA A 164 5.15 12.12 -18.79
N THR A 165 5.31 10.79 -18.85
CA THR A 165 4.89 9.89 -17.78
C THR A 165 5.56 10.23 -16.44
N LEU A 166 6.87 10.56 -16.44
CA LEU A 166 7.55 10.99 -15.22
C LEU A 166 6.99 12.30 -14.67
N SER A 167 6.82 13.33 -15.50
CA SER A 167 6.34 14.63 -15.03
C SER A 167 4.91 14.52 -14.51
N ASP A 168 4.02 13.80 -15.22
CA ASP A 168 2.64 13.56 -14.80
C ASP A 168 2.58 12.83 -13.45
N PHE A 169 3.39 11.79 -13.26
CA PHE A 169 3.48 11.09 -11.98
C PHE A 169 3.96 12.00 -10.85
N LEU A 170 4.98 12.83 -11.10
CA LEU A 170 5.50 13.78 -10.12
C LEU A 170 4.52 14.92 -9.82
N ASP A 171 3.75 15.38 -10.80
CA ASP A 171 2.71 16.39 -10.61
C ASP A 171 1.58 15.92 -9.71
N ILE A 172 1.22 14.64 -9.80
CA ILE A 172 0.18 14.05 -8.94
C ILE A 172 0.70 13.85 -7.52
N TRP A 173 1.93 13.34 -7.35
CA TRP A 173 2.38 12.80 -6.06
C TRP A 173 3.39 13.67 -5.30
N TYR A 174 4.05 14.64 -5.95
CA TYR A 174 5.04 15.53 -5.33
C TYR A 174 4.53 16.99 -5.25
N THR A 175 3.20 17.18 -5.19
CA THR A 175 2.57 18.51 -5.06
C THR A 175 3.11 19.30 -3.86
N ASP A 176 3.35 18.61 -2.75
CA ASP A 176 3.80 19.21 -1.50
C ASP A 176 5.34 19.33 -1.42
N SER A 177 6.06 18.90 -2.45
CA SER A 177 7.53 18.87 -2.50
C SER A 177 8.08 19.32 -3.86
N PRO A 178 7.82 20.57 -4.28
CA PRO A 178 8.21 21.08 -5.60
C PRO A 178 9.73 21.16 -5.78
N SER A 179 10.50 21.28 -4.69
CA SER A 179 11.96 21.24 -4.73
C SER A 179 12.48 19.84 -5.07
N GLU A 180 11.90 18.80 -4.47
CA GLU A 180 12.24 17.40 -4.75
C GLU A 180 11.83 17.04 -6.19
N LYS A 181 10.64 17.45 -6.63
CA LYS A 181 10.20 17.31 -8.04
C LYS A 181 11.24 17.84 -9.03
N LYS A 182 11.68 19.11 -8.86
CA LYS A 182 12.68 19.72 -9.75
C LYS A 182 14.01 18.98 -9.77
N VAL A 183 14.42 18.42 -8.62
CA VAL A 183 15.66 17.62 -8.53
C VAL A 183 15.52 16.32 -9.32
N LEU A 184 14.36 15.65 -9.22
CA LEU A 184 14.07 14.40 -9.93
C LEU A 184 13.98 14.61 -11.45
N GLU A 185 13.29 15.66 -11.90
CA GLU A 185 13.25 16.05 -13.32
C GLU A 185 14.65 16.39 -13.86
N LYS A 186 15.48 17.06 -13.07
CA LYS A 186 16.88 17.32 -13.45
C LYS A 186 17.70 16.04 -13.58
N ILE A 187 17.43 15.03 -12.76
CA ILE A 187 18.10 13.72 -12.82
C ILE A 187 17.73 12.98 -14.11
N ALA A 188 16.49 13.08 -14.57
CA ALA A 188 16.04 12.47 -15.82
C ALA A 188 16.84 12.95 -17.05
N SER A 189 17.27 14.21 -17.06
CA SER A 189 18.07 14.82 -18.13
C SER A 189 19.56 14.48 -18.11
N ILE A 190 20.02 13.72 -17.12
CA ILE A 190 21.42 13.28 -17.02
C ILE A 190 21.64 12.09 -17.98
N ASP A 191 22.86 11.99 -18.51
CA ASP A 191 23.35 10.80 -19.22
C ASP A 191 23.03 9.50 -18.47
N GLU A 192 22.60 8.48 -19.22
CA GLU A 192 22.09 7.20 -18.71
C GLU A 192 23.01 6.57 -17.65
N LYS A 193 24.33 6.49 -17.92
CA LYS A 193 25.27 5.84 -17.00
C LYS A 193 25.37 6.57 -15.67
N LYS A 194 25.38 7.91 -15.70
CA LYS A 194 25.43 8.75 -14.50
C LYS A 194 24.11 8.71 -13.74
N ARG A 195 22.98 8.68 -14.45
CA ARG A 195 21.63 8.55 -13.89
C ARG A 195 21.50 7.23 -13.12
N ILE A 196 21.76 6.10 -13.77
CA ILE A 196 21.68 4.76 -13.15
C ILE A 196 22.58 4.67 -11.91
N LYS A 197 23.83 5.13 -11.99
CA LYS A 197 24.75 5.13 -10.84
C LYS A 197 24.18 5.93 -9.65
N LYS A 198 23.53 7.06 -9.93
CA LYS A 198 22.90 7.90 -8.90
C LYS A 198 21.67 7.23 -8.29
N ILE A 199 20.84 6.59 -9.11
CA ILE A 199 19.66 5.86 -8.63
C ILE A 199 20.06 4.66 -7.77
N HIS A 200 21.04 3.84 -8.20
CA HIS A 200 21.55 2.74 -7.38
C HIS A 200 22.11 3.21 -6.03
N HIS A 201 22.76 4.39 -6.00
CA HIS A 201 23.21 4.97 -4.73
C HIS A 201 22.01 5.29 -3.82
N PHE A 202 20.96 5.94 -4.33
CA PHE A 202 19.76 6.21 -3.53
C PHE A 202 19.03 4.95 -3.07
N GLN A 203 18.95 3.91 -3.91
CA GLN A 203 18.41 2.61 -3.53
C GLN A 203 19.24 1.93 -2.44
N SER A 204 20.55 2.16 -2.40
CA SER A 204 21.41 1.64 -1.33
C SER A 204 21.21 2.38 0.01
N GLU A 205 20.88 3.67 -0.04
CA GLU A 205 20.55 4.46 1.16
C GLU A 205 19.13 4.18 1.67
N MET A 206 18.23 3.82 0.75
CA MET A 206 16.84 3.47 1.05
C MET A 206 16.42 2.14 0.40
N PRO A 207 16.92 1.00 0.92
CA PRO A 207 16.57 -0.32 0.40
C PRO A 207 15.05 -0.58 0.48
N TRP A 208 14.50 -1.17 -0.58
CA TRP A 208 13.11 -1.61 -0.67
C TRP A 208 12.75 -2.56 0.45
N VAL A 209 13.65 -3.46 0.88
CA VAL A 209 13.39 -4.37 2.01
C VAL A 209 12.99 -3.62 3.29
N ASN A 210 13.56 -2.43 3.53
CA ASN A 210 13.19 -1.61 4.68
C ASN A 210 11.80 -0.99 4.49
N ILE A 211 11.52 -0.48 3.29
CA ILE A 211 10.21 0.12 2.95
C ILE A 211 9.09 -0.94 2.98
N HIS A 212 9.35 -2.13 2.43
CA HIS A 212 8.48 -3.30 2.47
C HIS A 212 8.13 -3.68 3.91
N SER A 213 9.15 -3.80 4.78
CA SER A 213 8.94 -4.06 6.21
C SER A 213 8.14 -2.95 6.91
N ILE A 214 8.40 -1.68 6.59
CA ILE A 214 7.67 -0.53 7.16
C ILE A 214 6.21 -0.56 6.70
N LEU A 215 5.93 -0.84 5.43
CA LEU A 215 4.58 -0.96 4.88
C LEU A 215 3.83 -2.15 5.52
N GLY A 216 4.49 -3.31 5.68
CA GLY A 216 3.91 -4.45 6.38
C GLY A 216 3.54 -4.14 7.82
N ARG A 217 4.46 -3.52 8.57
CA ARG A 217 4.20 -3.09 9.96
C ARG A 217 3.09 -2.04 10.04
N TYR A 218 2.98 -1.14 9.06
CA TYR A 218 1.88 -0.18 9.01
C TYR A 218 0.52 -0.88 8.95
N LEU A 219 0.36 -1.87 8.04
CA LEU A 219 -0.89 -2.59 7.91
C LEU A 219 -1.21 -3.42 9.17
N LEU A 220 -0.23 -4.12 9.74
CA LEU A 220 -0.42 -4.88 10.97
C LEU A 220 -0.77 -3.98 12.16
N CYS A 221 -0.11 -2.82 12.29
CA CYS A 221 -0.42 -1.83 13.31
C CYS A 221 -1.84 -1.29 13.14
N THR A 222 -2.26 -1.04 11.89
CA THR A 222 -3.62 -0.59 11.56
C THR A 222 -4.67 -1.64 11.89
N LYS A 223 -4.44 -2.92 11.53
CA LYS A 223 -5.32 -4.03 11.89
C LYS A 223 -5.50 -4.09 13.41
N LEU A 224 -4.40 -4.12 14.15
CA LEU A 224 -4.40 -4.19 15.61
C LEU A 224 -5.17 -3.04 16.27
N GLU A 225 -4.96 -1.80 15.81
CA GLU A 225 -5.70 -0.62 16.30
C GLU A 225 -7.22 -0.78 16.06
N LEU A 226 -7.61 -1.18 14.86
CA LEU A 226 -9.01 -1.34 14.48
C LEU A 226 -9.73 -2.48 15.21
N GLU A 227 -9.04 -3.59 15.47
CA GLU A 227 -9.59 -4.71 16.25
C GLU A 227 -9.80 -4.34 17.72
N LEU A 228 -8.77 -3.78 18.37
CA LEU A 228 -8.80 -3.50 19.80
C LEU A 228 -9.75 -2.36 20.19
N PHE A 229 -9.89 -1.36 19.33
CA PHE A 229 -10.57 -0.11 19.68
C PHE A 229 -11.81 0.19 18.85
N HIS A 230 -11.95 -0.39 17.65
CA HIS A 230 -12.97 0.03 16.68
C HIS A 230 -13.92 -1.07 16.21
N GLY A 231 -13.82 -2.28 16.77
CA GLY A 231 -14.78 -3.37 16.54
C GLY A 231 -14.66 -4.04 15.17
N TYR A 232 -13.51 -3.89 14.50
CA TYR A 232 -13.15 -4.72 13.35
C TYR A 232 -12.73 -6.11 13.83
N ASN A 233 -12.71 -7.06 12.90
CA ASN A 233 -12.23 -8.42 13.13
C ASN A 233 -11.39 -8.80 11.91
N PHE A 234 -10.07 -8.89 12.04
CA PHE A 234 -9.12 -9.10 10.95
C PHE A 234 -8.49 -10.51 10.93
#